data_AF-A0A3N5LFB9-F1
#
_entry.id   AF-A0A3N5LFB9-F1
#
_cell.length_a   1.000
_cell.length_b   1.000
_cell.length_c   1.000
_cell.angle_alpha   90.00
_cell.angle_beta   90.00
_cell.angle_gamma   90.00
#
_symmetry.space_group_name_H-M   'P 1'
#
loop_
_entity.id
_entity.type
_entity.pdbx_description
1 polymer ?
#
loop_
_entity_poly.entity_id
_entity_poly.type
_entity_poly.pdbx_seq_one_letter_code
_entity_poly.pdbx_strand_id
1 'polypeptide(L)'
;MWVRFAVVLVLAVLLAGCGDDGTVPVTTTTVAAATTTATVPGPGLAWARVPDDEVVFGGPGDQVIWSVTAGGPGLVAAGHSGPGATSGENWGAVVWVSADGYTW
;
A
#
# COMPACT_ATOMS: atom_id res chain seq x y z
N MET A 1 17.10 -2.67 43.65
CA MET A 1 18.29 -2.15 42.91
C MET A 1 18.49 -2.75 41.52
N TRP A 2 17.64 -3.69 41.05
CA TRP A 2 17.80 -4.36 39.75
C TRP A 2 17.11 -3.68 38.56
N VAL A 3 16.02 -2.96 38.79
CA VAL A 3 15.24 -2.33 37.71
C VAL A 3 15.96 -1.14 37.08
N ARG A 4 16.83 -0.45 37.84
CA ARG A 4 17.63 0.68 37.34
C ARG A 4 18.78 0.26 36.41
N PHE A 5 19.28 -0.97 36.54
CA PHE A 5 20.32 -1.51 35.64
C PHE A 5 19.75 -2.00 34.31
N ALA A 6 18.54 -2.57 34.31
CA ALA A 6 17.88 -3.03 33.09
C ALA A 6 17.51 -1.87 32.13
N VAL A 7 17.04 -0.73 32.66
CA VAL A 7 16.66 0.43 31.84
C VAL A 7 17.89 1.10 31.21
N VAL A 8 19.02 1.17 31.92
CA VAL A 8 20.27 1.75 31.37
C VAL A 8 20.89 0.83 30.31
N LEU A 9 20.75 -0.49 30.44
CA LEU A 9 21.22 -1.44 29.42
C LEU A 9 20.37 -1.40 28.15
N VAL A 10 19.04 -1.30 28.27
CA VAL A 10 18.13 -1.16 27.10
C VAL A 10 18.36 0.18 26.39
N LEU A 11 18.63 1.27 27.12
CA LEU A 11 18.94 2.57 26.51
C LEU A 11 20.34 2.61 25.86
N ALA A 12 21.33 1.91 26.42
CA ALA A 12 22.67 1.83 25.85
C ALA A 12 22.73 0.94 24.59
N VAL A 13 21.92 -0.12 24.52
CA VAL A 13 21.78 -0.95 23.32
C VAL A 13 21.03 -0.21 22.20
N LEU A 14 20.16 0.75 22.53
CA LEU A 14 19.46 1.61 21.56
C LEU A 14 20.31 2.79 21.01
N LEU A 15 21.43 3.13 21.64
CA LEU A 15 22.31 4.25 21.23
C LEU A 15 23.62 3.83 20.54
N ALA A 16 23.97 2.53 20.55
CA ALA A 16 25.15 1.98 19.86
C ALA A 16 24.80 1.27 18.52
N GLY A 17 23.54 1.37 18.09
CA GLY A 17 23.02 0.81 16.84
C GLY A 17 22.94 1.80 15.69
N CYS A 18 23.66 2.93 15.73
CA CYS A 18 24.03 3.61 14.48
C CYS A 18 25.18 2.81 13.84
N GLY A 19 24.87 1.56 13.47
CA GLY A 19 25.70 0.83 12.53
C GLY A 19 25.73 1.67 11.28
N ASP A 20 26.95 1.98 10.82
CA ASP A 20 27.20 2.74 9.61
C ASP A 20 26.11 2.46 8.58
N ASP A 21 25.44 3.51 8.12
CA ASP A 21 24.54 3.46 6.96
C ASP A 21 25.41 3.12 5.76
N GLY A 22 25.91 1.89 5.74
CA GLY A 22 26.63 1.29 4.66
C GLY A 22 25.71 1.49 3.50
N THR A 23 26.11 2.38 2.62
CA THR A 23 25.33 2.83 1.49
C THR A 23 25.02 1.57 0.70
N VAL A 24 23.87 0.95 0.98
CA VAL A 24 23.35 -0.10 0.12
C VAL A 24 23.22 0.61 -1.20
N PRO A 25 23.95 0.20 -2.25
CA PRO A 25 23.80 0.85 -3.53
C PRO A 25 22.33 0.66 -3.91
N VAL A 26 21.54 1.73 -3.78
CA VAL A 26 20.19 1.78 -4.29
C VAL A 26 20.37 1.71 -5.79
N THR A 27 20.22 0.50 -6.32
CA THR A 27 20.24 0.27 -7.75
C THR A 27 18.86 0.69 -8.23
N THR A 28 18.69 1.98 -8.49
CA THR A 28 17.50 2.50 -9.15
C THR A 28 17.57 2.05 -10.60
N THR A 29 16.98 0.89 -10.90
CA THR A 29 16.75 0.49 -12.29
C THR A 29 15.59 1.34 -12.82
N THR A 30 15.93 2.48 -13.42
CA THR A 30 14.99 3.24 -14.23
C THR A 30 14.66 2.41 -15.46
N VAL A 31 13.56 1.64 -15.39
CA VAL A 31 12.95 1.10 -16.60
C VAL A 31 12.51 2.31 -17.40
N ALA A 32 13.10 2.51 -18.58
CA ALA A 32 12.66 3.55 -19.49
C ALA A 32 11.15 3.39 -19.67
N ALA A 33 10.39 4.46 -19.45
CA ALA A 33 8.97 4.48 -19.74
C ALA A 33 8.82 4.04 -21.19
N ALA A 34 8.37 2.80 -21.41
CA ALA A 34 8.04 2.33 -22.73
C ALA A 34 6.81 3.13 -23.13
N THR A 35 7.02 4.21 -23.88
CA THR A 35 5.93 4.89 -24.58
C THR A 35 5.49 3.94 -25.67
N THR A 36 4.59 3.02 -25.33
CA THR A 36 3.83 2.32 -26.35
C THR A 36 2.92 3.36 -26.99
N THR A 37 3.32 3.88 -28.15
CA THR A 37 2.37 4.51 -29.06
C THR A 37 1.35 3.43 -29.38
N ALA A 38 0.20 3.46 -28.72
CA ALA A 38 -0.91 2.59 -29.06
C ALA A 38 -1.42 3.03 -30.45
N THR A 39 -0.87 2.44 -31.51
CA THR A 39 -1.63 2.32 -32.75
C THR A 39 -2.89 1.54 -32.36
N VAL A 40 -4.07 2.11 -32.60
CA VAL A 40 -5.33 1.36 -32.46
C VAL A 40 -5.67 0.77 -33.83
N PRO A 41 -5.40 -0.51 -34.10
CA PRO A 41 -6.11 -1.23 -35.14
C PRO A 41 -6.90 -2.39 -34.51
N GLY A 42 -8.20 -2.18 -34.24
CA GLY A 42 -9.10 -3.23 -33.72
C GLY A 42 -10.22 -2.69 -32.85
N PRO A 43 -11.29 -3.48 -32.58
CA PRO A 43 -12.41 -3.03 -31.74
C PRO A 43 -11.85 -2.48 -30.43
N GLY A 44 -12.29 -1.27 -30.06
CA GLY A 44 -11.75 -0.52 -28.92
C GLY A 44 -11.71 -1.34 -27.63
N LEU A 45 -10.85 -0.94 -26.71
CA LEU A 45 -10.73 -1.52 -25.36
C LEU A 45 -12.13 -1.77 -24.78
N ALA A 46 -12.45 -3.05 -24.53
CA ALA A 46 -13.71 -3.44 -23.93
C ALA A 46 -13.56 -3.41 -22.41
N TRP A 47 -14.44 -2.66 -21.74
CA TRP A 47 -14.52 -2.65 -20.28
C TRP A 47 -15.47 -3.75 -19.82
N ALA A 48 -15.03 -4.54 -18.85
CA ALA A 48 -15.87 -5.50 -18.13
C ALA A 48 -15.83 -5.16 -16.64
N ARG A 49 -16.97 -5.30 -15.98
CA ARG A 49 -17.06 -5.11 -14.53
C ARG A 49 -16.42 -6.31 -13.83
N VAL A 50 -15.56 -6.06 -12.85
CA VAL A 50 -15.09 -7.09 -11.92
C VAL A 50 -16.22 -7.41 -10.93
N PRO A 51 -16.48 -8.68 -10.59
CA PRO A 51 -17.42 -9.02 -9.52
C PRO A 51 -17.05 -8.32 -8.21
N ASP A 52 -18.06 -7.97 -7.40
CA ASP A 52 -17.81 -7.37 -6.09
C ASP A 52 -17.18 -8.41 -5.15
N ASP A 53 -16.17 -8.01 -4.40
CA ASP A 53 -15.58 -8.80 -3.30
C ASP A 53 -16.09 -8.25 -1.97
N GLU A 54 -17.15 -8.87 -1.45
CA GLU A 54 -17.81 -8.47 -0.20
C GLU A 54 -16.92 -8.69 1.04
N VAL A 55 -15.86 -9.49 0.94
CA VAL A 55 -14.91 -9.66 2.06
C VAL A 55 -14.02 -8.42 2.21
N VAL A 56 -13.71 -7.78 1.07
CA VAL A 56 -12.78 -6.65 1.00
C VAL A 56 -13.53 -5.31 1.02
N PHE A 57 -14.63 -5.22 0.27
CA PHE A 57 -15.44 -4.01 0.06
C PHE A 57 -16.90 -4.17 0.51
N GLY A 58 -17.22 -5.19 1.31
CA GLY A 58 -18.56 -5.37 1.92
C GLY A 58 -18.60 -5.02 3.41
N GLY A 59 -17.54 -4.37 3.92
CA GLY A 59 -17.48 -3.90 5.30
C GLY A 59 -18.54 -2.82 5.60
N PRO A 60 -18.75 -2.46 6.88
CA PRO A 60 -19.70 -1.42 7.24
C PRO A 60 -19.42 -0.10 6.51
N GLY A 61 -20.47 0.55 6.01
CA GLY A 61 -20.40 1.86 5.38
C GLY A 61 -19.72 1.87 4.02
N ASP A 62 -18.84 2.85 3.79
CA ASP A 62 -18.23 3.05 2.47
C ASP A 62 -16.76 2.60 2.48
N GLN A 63 -16.34 1.99 1.37
CA GLN A 63 -14.94 1.74 1.07
C GLN A 63 -14.60 2.42 -0.25
N VAL A 64 -13.60 3.28 -0.22
CA VAL A 64 -13.26 4.14 -1.35
C VAL A 64 -11.77 4.11 -1.60
N ILE A 65 -11.39 3.85 -2.85
CA ILE A 65 -10.03 3.98 -3.37
C ILE A 65 -9.89 5.37 -4.00
N TRP A 66 -8.91 6.15 -3.55
CA TRP A 66 -8.61 7.49 -4.09
C TRP A 66 -7.45 7.48 -5.08
N SER A 67 -6.50 6.56 -4.90
CA SER A 67 -5.32 6.46 -5.74
C SER A 67 -4.86 5.01 -5.86
N VAL A 68 -4.38 4.66 -7.05
CA VAL A 68 -3.75 3.38 -7.36
C VAL A 68 -2.43 3.66 -8.07
N THR A 69 -1.39 2.94 -7.66
CA THR A 69 -0.11 2.93 -8.35
C THR A 69 0.40 1.50 -8.53
N ALA A 70 1.24 1.29 -9.53
CA ALA A 70 2.00 0.05 -9.65
C ALA A 70 3.16 0.04 -8.65
N GLY A 71 3.36 -1.09 -7.97
CA GLY A 71 4.45 -1.34 -7.02
C GLY A 71 4.64 -2.84 -6.86
N GLY A 72 5.87 -3.34 -6.69
CA GLY A 72 6.10 -4.79 -6.75
C GLY A 72 5.34 -5.55 -5.66
N PRO A 73 4.66 -6.68 -5.93
CA PRO A 73 4.47 -7.46 -7.18
C PRO A 73 3.22 -7.14 -8.02
N GLY A 74 2.56 -5.99 -7.83
CA GLY A 74 1.35 -5.62 -8.59
C GLY A 74 0.91 -4.17 -8.40
N LEU A 75 -0.24 -3.98 -7.75
CA LEU A 75 -0.89 -2.70 -7.51
C LEU A 75 -0.98 -2.42 -6.01
N VAL A 76 -0.86 -1.15 -5.66
CA VAL A 76 -1.10 -0.62 -4.32
C VAL A 76 -2.17 0.46 -4.44
N ALA A 77 -3.29 0.28 -3.73
CA ALA A 77 -4.37 1.24 -3.64
C ALA A 77 -4.38 1.88 -2.25
N ALA A 78 -4.64 3.19 -2.19
CA ALA A 78 -4.80 3.91 -0.93
C ALA A 78 -6.17 4.59 -0.87
N GLY A 79 -6.77 4.58 0.33
CA GLY A 79 -8.05 5.21 0.55
C GLY A 79 -8.57 5.08 1.98
N HIS A 80 -9.88 4.94 2.13
CA HIS A 80 -10.50 4.77 3.45
C HIS A 80 -11.52 3.64 3.47
N SER A 81 -11.69 3.08 4.66
CA SER A 81 -12.80 2.21 5.01
C SER A 81 -13.41 2.70 6.31
N GLY A 82 -14.72 2.65 6.41
CA GLY A 82 -15.35 2.94 7.69
C GLY A 82 -16.86 2.96 7.63
N PRO A 83 -17.49 3.05 8.80
CA PRO A 83 -18.91 2.82 9.08
C PRO A 83 -19.90 3.80 8.39
N GLY A 84 -19.42 4.62 7.45
CA GLY A 84 -20.24 5.53 6.67
C GLY A 84 -20.42 6.88 7.35
N ALA A 85 -20.73 7.91 6.56
CA ALA A 85 -20.81 9.30 7.03
C ALA A 85 -21.87 9.55 8.12
N THR A 86 -22.82 8.63 8.29
CA THR A 86 -23.96 8.74 9.21
C THR A 86 -23.71 8.14 10.60
N SER A 87 -22.64 7.36 10.77
CA SER A 87 -22.36 6.60 12.01
C SER A 87 -21.80 7.47 13.15
N GLY A 88 -21.25 8.64 12.85
CA GLY A 88 -20.52 9.46 13.83
C GLY A 88 -19.18 8.84 14.29
N GLU A 89 -18.81 7.70 13.72
CA GLU A 89 -17.56 7.00 13.96
C GLU A 89 -16.47 7.46 12.96
N ASN A 90 -15.20 7.24 13.32
CA ASN A 90 -14.08 7.70 12.50
C ASN A 90 -13.82 6.78 11.31
N TRP A 91 -13.44 7.38 10.18
CA TRP A 91 -12.91 6.66 9.03
C TRP A 91 -11.48 6.16 9.29
N GLY A 92 -11.18 4.93 8.88
CA GLY A 92 -9.83 4.39 8.88
C GLY A 92 -9.15 4.61 7.53
N ALA A 93 -7.91 5.09 7.54
CA ALA A 93 -7.06 5.06 6.35
C ALA A 93 -6.63 3.61 6.08
N VAL A 94 -6.72 3.17 4.82
CA VAL A 94 -6.43 1.79 4.41
C VAL A 94 -5.58 1.76 3.14
N VAL A 95 -4.71 0.77 3.06
CA VAL A 95 -3.94 0.40 1.87
C VAL A 95 -4.34 -1.01 1.47
N TRP A 96 -4.74 -1.20 0.21
CA TRP A 96 -5.03 -2.51 -0.39
C TRP A 96 -3.93 -2.87 -1.39
N VAL A 97 -3.65 -4.15 -1.55
CA VAL A 97 -2.62 -4.65 -2.47
C VAL A 97 -3.20 -5.74 -3.35
N SER A 98 -2.90 -5.68 -4.64
CA SER A 98 -3.41 -6.62 -5.61
C SER A 98 -2.31 -7.09 -6.55
N ALA A 99 -2.20 -8.40 -6.77
CA ALA A 99 -1.25 -8.92 -7.75
C ALA A 99 -1.79 -8.86 -9.19
N ASP A 100 -3.11 -8.90 -9.36
CA ASP A 100 -3.77 -9.12 -10.65
C ASP A 100 -4.77 -8.02 -11.05
N GLY A 101 -5.08 -7.08 -10.14
CA GLY A 101 -6.08 -6.02 -10.32
C GLY A 101 -7.52 -6.48 -10.16
N TYR A 102 -7.77 -7.77 -9.91
CA TYR A 102 -9.09 -8.35 -9.74
C TYR A 102 -9.36 -8.72 -8.28
N THR A 103 -8.32 -9.13 -7.55
CA THR A 103 -8.36 -9.52 -6.13
C THR A 103 -7.63 -8.47 -5.29
N TRP A 104 -8.23 -7.97 -4.23
CA TRP A 104 -7.75 -6.81 -3.47
C TRP A 104 -7.66 -7.05 -1.97
#